data_AF-A0AAW2RPL1-F1
#
_entry.id   AF-A0AAW2RPL1-F1
#
_cell.length_a   1.000
_cell.length_b   1.000
_cell.length_c   1.000
_cell.angle_alpha   90.00
_cell.angle_beta   90.00
_cell.angle_gamma   90.00
#
_symmetry.space_group_name_H-M   'P 1'
#
loop_
_entity.id
_entity.type
_entity.pdbx_description
1 polymer ?
#
loop_
_entity_poly.entity_id
_entity_poly.type
_entity_poly.pdbx_seq_one_letter_code
_entity_poly.pdbx_strand_id
1 'polypeptide(L)'
;MCFYNRIYGFYDECKRRFNVKLWKAFTDCFNCLPVAALVDDKILCMHGGLSPELNNLDQIRSLPRPTAIPDTGLLCDLLWSDPGKDVKGWGMNDRGVSFTFGPDKVSEFLAKHDLDLVCRAHQV
;
A
#
# COMPACT_ATOMS: atom_id res chain seq x y z
N MET A 1 -7.57 -1.76 -6.09
CA MET A 1 -8.56 -2.34 -5.14
C MET A 1 -9.65 -3.10 -5.90
N CYS A 2 -10.13 -2.58 -7.04
CA CYS A 2 -11.18 -3.19 -7.86
C CYS A 2 -10.95 -4.65 -8.27
N PHE A 3 -9.71 -5.03 -8.60
CA PHE A 3 -9.39 -6.40 -9.02
C PHE A 3 -9.59 -7.41 -7.88
N TYR A 4 -9.03 -7.13 -6.70
CA TYR A 4 -9.14 -8.02 -5.53
C TYR A 4 -10.57 -8.10 -5.00
N ASN A 5 -11.29 -6.99 -4.87
CA ASN A 5 -12.68 -7.01 -4.41
C ASN A 5 -13.62 -7.81 -5.33
N ARG A 6 -13.25 -7.97 -6.61
CA ARG A 6 -14.02 -8.76 -7.56
C ARG A 6 -13.76 -10.26 -7.44
N ILE A 7 -12.55 -10.66 -7.07
CA ILE A 7 -12.10 -12.06 -7.06
C ILE A 7 -12.26 -12.70 -5.68
N TYR A 8 -12.07 -11.94 -4.60
CA TYR A 8 -12.07 -12.44 -3.23
C TYR A 8 -13.42 -12.29 -2.50
N GLY A 9 -14.52 -12.22 -3.26
CA GLY A 9 -15.89 -12.39 -2.73
C GLY A 9 -16.67 -11.12 -2.37
N PHE A 10 -16.04 -9.95 -2.21
CA PHE A 10 -16.78 -8.73 -1.86
C PHE A 10 -17.80 -8.30 -2.93
N TYR A 11 -17.44 -8.44 -4.20
CA TYR A 11 -18.35 -8.22 -5.33
C TYR A 11 -19.56 -9.16 -5.28
N ASP A 12 -19.30 -10.46 -5.09
CA ASP A 12 -20.36 -11.47 -5.04
C ASP A 12 -21.27 -11.25 -3.84
N GLU A 13 -20.72 -10.83 -2.70
CA GLU A 13 -21.51 -10.46 -1.53
C GLU A 13 -22.40 -9.24 -1.80
N CYS A 14 -21.85 -8.17 -2.37
CA CYS A 14 -22.62 -6.97 -2.73
C CYS A 14 -23.73 -7.32 -3.72
N LYS A 15 -23.41 -8.13 -4.74
CA LYS A 15 -24.38 -8.59 -5.74
C LYS A 15 -25.47 -9.46 -5.12
N ARG A 16 -25.12 -10.37 -4.20
CA ARG A 16 -26.05 -11.32 -3.58
C ARG A 16 -26.96 -10.66 -2.55
N ARG A 17 -26.44 -9.76 -1.71
CA ARG A 17 -27.18 -9.13 -0.60
C ARG A 17 -27.87 -7.83 -1.01
N PHE A 18 -27.37 -7.15 -2.04
CA PHE A 18 -27.87 -5.86 -2.48
C PHE A 18 -27.92 -5.80 -4.02
N ASN A 19 -27.01 -5.07 -4.65
CA ASN A 19 -26.93 -4.95 -6.11
C ASN A 19 -25.53 -4.50 -6.54
N VAL A 20 -25.27 -4.60 -7.85
CA VAL A 20 -23.98 -4.23 -8.45
C VAL A 20 -23.71 -2.71 -8.36
N LYS A 21 -24.73 -1.86 -8.26
CA LYS A 21 -24.54 -0.41 -8.11
C LYS A 21 -23.90 -0.08 -6.76
N LEU A 22 -24.26 -0.80 -5.69
CA LEU A 22 -23.66 -0.63 -4.37
C LEU A 22 -22.16 -0.98 -4.40
N TRP A 23 -21.78 -2.07 -5.08
CA TRP A 23 -20.37 -2.41 -5.25
C TRP A 23 -19.60 -1.28 -5.96
N LYS A 24 -20.18 -0.68 -7.01
CA LYS A 24 -19.55 0.47 -7.69
C LYS A 24 -19.37 1.66 -6.73
N ALA A 25 -20.38 1.97 -5.92
CA ALA A 25 -20.28 3.03 -4.92
C ALA A 25 -19.19 2.75 -3.86
N PHE A 26 -19.03 1.50 -3.42
CA PHE A 26 -17.91 1.11 -2.56
C PHE A 26 -16.57 1.26 -3.27
N THR A 27 -16.47 0.85 -4.53
CA THR A 27 -15.26 1.06 -5.33
C THR A 27 -14.89 2.53 -5.42
N ASP A 28 -15.86 3.41 -5.69
CA ASP A 28 -15.63 4.86 -5.76
C ASP A 28 -15.15 5.40 -4.41
N CYS A 29 -15.73 4.92 -3.30
CA CYS A 29 -15.28 5.25 -1.94
C CYS A 29 -13.85 4.77 -1.68
N PHE A 30 -13.52 3.52 -2.03
CA PHE A 30 -12.19 2.95 -1.82
C PHE A 30 -11.10 3.68 -2.62
N ASN A 31 -11.42 4.17 -3.81
CA ASN A 31 -10.49 4.96 -4.63
C ASN A 31 -10.14 6.32 -4.00
N CYS A 32 -10.88 6.76 -2.99
CA CYS A 32 -10.63 8.00 -2.25
C CYS A 32 -9.87 7.79 -0.93
N LEU A 33 -9.64 6.54 -0.50
CA LEU A 33 -9.01 6.26 0.79
C LEU A 33 -7.57 6.80 0.86
N PRO A 34 -7.13 7.29 2.03
CA PRO A 34 -5.72 7.59 2.26
C PRO A 34 -4.92 6.29 2.24
N VAL A 35 -3.68 6.37 1.74
CA VAL A 35 -2.80 5.20 1.53
C VAL A 35 -1.72 5.08 2.59
N ALA A 36 -1.47 6.16 3.32
CA ALA A 36 -0.56 6.20 4.45
C ALA A 36 -0.98 7.31 5.43
N ALA A 37 -0.50 7.23 6.66
CA ALA A 37 -0.67 8.22 7.70
C ALA A 37 0.66 8.49 8.39
N LEU A 38 0.91 9.74 8.76
CA LEU A 38 2.05 10.13 9.59
C LEU A 38 1.52 10.51 10.96
N VAL A 39 1.96 9.81 12.01
CA VAL A 39 1.54 10.01 13.39
C VAL A 39 2.67 10.66 14.17
N ASP A 40 2.36 11.77 14.81
CA ASP A 40 3.29 12.55 15.64
C ASP A 40 4.59 12.92 14.93
N ASP A 41 4.54 13.08 13.60
CA ASP A 41 5.71 13.30 12.72
C ASP A 41 6.84 12.27 12.86
N LYS A 42 6.57 11.10 13.48
CA LYS A 42 7.57 10.08 13.80
C LYS A 42 7.20 8.68 13.33
N ILE A 43 5.93 8.36 13.19
CA ILE A 43 5.49 7.00 12.82
C ILE A 43 4.76 7.06 11.48
N LEU A 44 5.33 6.41 10.47
CA LEU A 44 4.72 6.29 9.15
C LEU A 44 3.93 4.97 9.06
N CYS A 45 2.61 5.07 8.91
CA CYS A 45 1.70 3.95 8.81
C CYS A 45 1.26 3.72 7.36
N MET A 46 1.30 2.48 6.88
CA MET A 46 0.79 2.07 5.56
C MET A 46 0.36 0.60 5.56
N HIS A 47 -0.28 0.11 4.50
CA HIS A 47 -0.69 -1.29 4.45
C HIS A 47 0.49 -2.23 4.15
N GLY A 48 1.08 -2.10 2.97
CA GLY A 48 2.21 -2.93 2.53
C GLY A 48 3.52 -2.53 3.22
N GLY A 49 4.21 -1.57 2.62
CA GLY A 49 5.52 -1.11 3.07
C GLY A 49 6.19 -0.14 2.09
N LEU A 50 7.52 -0.11 2.10
CA LEU A 50 8.31 0.90 1.39
C LEU A 50 8.34 0.66 -0.13
N SER A 51 8.59 1.74 -0.89
CA SER A 51 8.77 1.72 -2.35
C SER A 51 10.16 2.23 -2.73
N PRO A 52 10.82 1.68 -3.76
CA PRO A 52 12.05 2.25 -4.31
C PRO A 52 11.82 3.64 -4.93
N GLU A 53 10.57 3.99 -5.27
CA GLU A 53 10.20 5.29 -5.82
C GLU A 53 9.90 6.33 -4.72
N LEU A 54 9.74 5.90 -3.46
CA LEU A 54 9.43 6.77 -2.33
C LEU A 54 10.70 7.44 -1.80
N ASN A 55 10.95 8.65 -2.29
CA ASN A 55 12.11 9.47 -1.91
C ASN A 55 11.75 10.65 -1.01
N ASN A 56 10.50 11.12 -1.06
CA ASN A 56 9.94 12.18 -0.25
C ASN A 56 8.49 11.84 0.14
N LEU A 57 8.11 12.06 1.40
CA LEU A 57 6.74 11.90 1.89
C LEU A 57 5.71 12.77 1.13
N ASP A 58 6.14 13.89 0.54
CA ASP A 58 5.27 14.72 -0.30
C ASP A 58 4.81 14.00 -1.58
N GLN A 59 5.53 12.97 -2.05
CA GLN A 59 5.08 12.13 -3.15
C GLN A 59 3.81 11.37 -2.79
N ILE A 60 3.69 10.92 -1.54
CA ILE A 60 2.47 10.28 -1.03
C ILE A 60 1.32 11.29 -0.98
N ARG A 61 1.60 12.51 -0.51
CA ARG A 61 0.59 13.59 -0.43
C ARG A 61 0.07 13.99 -1.81
N SER A 62 0.94 13.93 -2.82
CA SER A 62 0.64 14.29 -4.21
C SER A 62 -0.06 13.20 -5.02
N LEU A 63 -0.28 12.01 -4.44
CA LEU A 63 -0.98 10.93 -5.14
C LEU A 63 -2.42 11.36 -5.49
N PRO A 64 -2.81 11.24 -6.78
CA PRO A 64 -4.13 11.67 -7.21
C PRO A 64 -5.21 10.81 -6.56
N ARG A 65 -6.31 11.45 -6.15
CA ARG A 65 -7.51 10.78 -5.65
C ARG A 65 -8.74 11.46 -6.27
N PRO A 66 -9.76 10.72 -6.74
CA PRO A 66 -9.85 9.25 -6.73
C PRO A 66 -8.90 8.58 -7.72
N THR A 67 -8.32 7.44 -7.34
CA THR A 67 -7.48 6.64 -8.24
C THR A 67 -7.70 5.15 -8.05
N ALA A 68 -7.66 4.40 -9.15
CA ALA A 68 -7.47 2.96 -9.07
C ALA A 68 -6.00 2.66 -8.70
N ILE A 69 -5.78 1.50 -8.06
CA ILE A 69 -4.41 1.03 -7.76
C ILE A 69 -3.81 0.52 -9.09
N PRO A 70 -2.67 1.08 -9.55
CA PRO A 70 -1.94 0.57 -10.72
C PRO A 70 -1.25 -0.76 -10.42
N ASP A 71 -0.81 -1.46 -11.46
CA ASP A 71 -0.09 -2.74 -11.31
C ASP A 71 1.37 -2.56 -10.85
N THR A 72 1.92 -1.34 -10.98
CA THR A 72 3.29 -0.98 -10.60
C THR A 72 3.38 0.45 -10.05
N GLY A 73 4.52 0.78 -9.44
CA GLY A 73 4.88 2.12 -8.97
C GLY A 73 4.47 2.40 -7.52
N LEU A 74 4.72 3.63 -7.07
CA LEU A 74 4.58 4.05 -5.67
C LEU A 74 3.28 3.60 -4.99
N LEU A 75 2.12 3.84 -5.60
CA LEU A 75 0.83 3.48 -5.00
C LEU A 75 0.65 1.96 -4.86
N CYS A 76 1.16 1.18 -5.81
CA CYS A 76 1.14 -0.27 -5.72
C CYS A 76 2.03 -0.72 -4.54
N ASP A 77 3.23 -0.17 -4.44
CA ASP A 77 4.21 -0.58 -3.44
C ASP A 77 3.80 -0.28 -2.00
N LEU A 78 3.18 0.88 -1.76
CA LEU A 78 2.64 1.24 -0.44
C LEU A 78 1.58 0.25 0.08
N LEU A 79 0.97 -0.53 -0.82
CA LEU A 79 -0.11 -1.46 -0.50
C LEU A 79 0.32 -2.94 -0.58
N TRP A 80 1.39 -3.27 -1.32
CA TRP A 80 1.75 -4.66 -1.64
C TRP A 80 3.19 -5.06 -1.34
N SER A 81 4.08 -4.13 -1.00
CA SER A 81 5.45 -4.48 -0.64
C SER A 81 5.50 -5.18 0.73
N ASP A 82 6.52 -6.03 0.92
CA ASP A 82 6.72 -6.81 2.13
C ASP A 82 8.17 -6.73 2.67
N PRO A 83 8.37 -6.81 3.99
CA PRO A 83 9.71 -6.92 4.56
C PRO A 83 10.32 -8.31 4.28
N GLY A 84 11.58 -8.34 3.87
CA GLY A 84 12.38 -9.56 3.70
C GLY A 84 13.55 -9.60 4.67
N LYS A 85 13.54 -10.54 5.63
CA LYS A 85 14.61 -10.64 6.65
C LYS A 85 15.97 -11.00 6.06
N ASP A 86 15.97 -11.84 5.03
CA ASP A 86 17.18 -12.32 4.34
C ASP A 86 17.50 -11.51 3.07
N VAL A 87 16.74 -10.44 2.82
CA VAL A 87 16.93 -9.54 1.66
C VAL A 87 17.82 -8.38 2.08
N LYS A 88 18.85 -8.10 1.27
CA LYS A 88 19.64 -6.88 1.37
C LYS A 88 19.21 -5.92 0.27
N GLY A 89 18.72 -4.75 0.63
CA GLY A 89 18.18 -3.79 -0.34
C GLY A 89 16.76 -4.14 -0.78
N TRP A 90 16.54 -4.20 -2.09
CA TRP A 90 15.26 -4.55 -2.70
C TRP A 90 15.32 -5.95 -3.31
N GLY A 91 14.27 -6.74 -3.12
CA GLY A 91 14.12 -8.08 -3.68
C GLY A 91 12.83 -8.21 -4.48
N MET A 92 12.71 -9.31 -5.23
CA MET A 92 11.44 -9.67 -5.86
C MET A 92 10.44 -10.12 -4.79
N ASN A 93 9.16 -9.84 -5.01
CA ASN A 93 8.10 -10.25 -4.12
C ASN A 93 7.43 -11.53 -4.63
N ASP A 94 7.32 -12.55 -3.77
CA ASP A 94 6.69 -13.83 -4.07
C ASP A 94 5.19 -13.69 -4.40
N ARG A 95 4.58 -12.55 -4.06
CA ARG A 95 3.21 -12.21 -4.47
C ARG A 95 3.07 -11.97 -5.98
N GLY A 96 4.18 -11.87 -6.71
CA GLY A 96 4.20 -11.53 -8.13
C GLY A 96 3.88 -10.05 -8.42
N VAL A 97 3.82 -9.21 -7.38
CA VAL A 97 3.55 -7.77 -7.46
C VAL A 97 4.39 -7.04 -6.42
N SER A 98 4.87 -5.83 -6.77
CA SER A 98 5.75 -5.01 -5.92
C SER A 98 7.07 -5.71 -5.54
N PHE A 99 7.71 -5.23 -4.48
CA PHE A 99 9.06 -5.60 -4.05
C PHE A 99 9.06 -6.09 -2.61
N THR A 100 10.10 -6.84 -2.27
CA THR A 100 10.51 -7.03 -0.88
C THR A 100 11.59 -6.02 -0.49
N PHE A 101 11.64 -5.60 0.77
CA PHE A 101 12.65 -4.67 1.25
C PHE A 101 13.34 -5.19 2.52
N GLY A 102 14.66 -5.01 2.56
CA GLY A 102 15.50 -5.41 3.68
C GLY A 102 15.43 -4.44 4.86
N PRO A 103 15.91 -4.87 6.04
CA PRO A 103 16.01 -4.00 7.22
C PRO A 103 16.96 -2.81 7.01
N ASP A 104 17.92 -2.92 6.08
CA ASP A 104 18.79 -1.82 5.66
C ASP A 104 17.98 -0.68 5.02
N LYS A 105 16.99 -1.01 4.18
CA LYS A 105 16.13 -0.01 3.53
C LYS A 105 15.19 0.67 4.50
N VAL A 106 14.69 -0.05 5.50
CA VAL A 106 13.90 0.55 6.59
C VAL A 106 14.76 1.53 7.37
N SER A 107 15.97 1.13 7.76
CA SER A 107 16.88 1.97 8.55
C SER A 107 17.31 3.22 7.81
N GLU A 108 17.64 3.10 6.52
CA GLU A 108 17.98 4.21 5.63
C GLU A 108 16.80 5.19 5.50
N PHE A 109 15.59 4.66 5.30
CA PHE A 109 14.39 5.47 5.16
C PHE A 109 14.05 6.25 6.44
N LEU A 110 14.07 5.56 7.59
CA LEU A 110 13.81 6.17 8.89
C LEU A 110 14.81 7.30 9.19
N ALA A 111 16.11 7.05 8.99
CA ALA A 111 17.15 8.05 9.20
C ALA A 111 17.02 9.25 8.25
N LYS A 112 16.69 9.00 6.97
CA LYS A 112 16.53 10.06 5.96
C LYS A 112 15.35 11.00 6.26
N HIS A 113 14.27 10.46 6.82
CA HIS A 113 13.03 11.19 7.05
C HIS A 113 12.81 11.60 8.52
N ASP A 114 13.79 11.37 9.39
CA ASP A 114 13.71 11.62 10.84
C ASP A 114 12.48 10.94 11.49
N LEU A 115 12.23 9.69 11.09
CA LEU A 115 11.15 8.85 11.59
C LEU A 115 11.70 7.78 12.53
N ASP A 116 10.85 7.34 13.45
CA ASP A 116 11.21 6.32 14.45
C ASP A 116 10.70 4.93 14.05
N LEU A 117 9.56 4.86 13.34
CA LEU A 117 8.90 3.60 13.05
C LEU A 117 8.12 3.61 11.73
N VAL A 118 8.20 2.49 11.00
CA VAL A 118 7.23 2.15 9.96
C VAL A 118 6.22 1.15 10.55
N CYS A 119 4.97 1.56 10.66
CA CYS A 119 3.88 0.69 11.08
C CYS A 119 3.16 0.13 9.84
N ARG A 120 2.99 -1.19 9.79
CA ARG A 120 2.42 -1.86 8.63
C ARG A 120 1.58 -3.08 9.00
N ALA A 121 0.78 -3.57 8.06
CA ALA A 121 -0.01 -4.78 8.22
C ALA A 121 -0.32 -5.35 6.85
N HIS A 122 0.02 -6.60 6.52
CA HIS A 122 -0.37 -7.24 5.25
C HIS A 122 0.17 -8.69 5.16
N GLN A 123 1.01 -9.09 6.12
CA GLN A 123 1.37 -10.47 6.42
C GLN A 123 0.71 -10.91 7.75
N VAL A 124 0.37 -12.20 7.84
CA VAL A 124 -0.14 -12.88 9.04
C VAL A 124 1.02 -13.43 9.86
#